data_AF-A0AAU7A8X5-F1
#
_entry.id   AF-A0AAU7A8X5-F1
#
_cell.length_a   1.000
_cell.length_b   1.000
_cell.length_c   1.000
_cell.angle_alpha   90.00
_cell.angle_beta   90.00
_cell.angle_gamma   90.00
#
_symmetry.space_group_name_H-M   'P 1'
#
loop_
_entity.id
_entity.type
_entity.pdbx_description
1 polymer ?
#
loop_
_entity_poly.entity_id
_entity_poly.type
_entity_poly.pdbx_seq_one_letter_code
_entity_poly.pdbx_strand_id
1 'polypeptide(L)' 'MTSQLSKRVTIDIEPDLYKKLTLKAAQDDCSVSDIVHEAVYLLLAEDAEDIADFDARRDEPSTDIEL' A
#
# COMPACT_ATOMS: atom_id res chain seq x y z
N MET A 1 20.04 13.85 12.83
CA MET A 1 19.48 12.63 13.45
C MET A 1 18.02 12.90 13.79
N THR A 2 17.16 12.95 12.78
CA THR A 2 15.72 13.11 12.97
C THR A 2 15.17 11.76 13.40
N SER A 3 14.86 11.62 14.70
CA SER A 3 14.10 10.47 15.19
C SER A 3 12.71 10.55 14.58
N GLN A 4 12.51 9.84 13.48
CA GLN A 4 11.21 9.63 12.87
C GLN A 4 10.33 8.97 13.93
N LEU A 5 9.22 9.60 14.30
CA LEU A 5 8.32 9.14 15.35
C LEU A 5 7.58 7.87 14.89
N SER A 6 8.28 6.74 14.85
CA SER A 6 7.72 5.45 14.49
C SER A 6 6.89 4.91 15.65
N LYS A 7 5.60 4.60 15.39
CA LYS A 7 4.76 3.88 16.36
C LYS A 7 4.95 2.38 16.16
N ARG A 8 5.25 1.65 17.24
CA ARG A 8 5.32 0.19 17.20
C ARG A 8 3.91 -0.38 17.11
N VAL A 9 3.70 -1.25 16.13
CA VAL A 9 2.46 -2.00 15.93
C VAL A 9 2.82 -3.48 15.86
N THR A 10 1.96 -4.31 16.46
CA THR A 10 2.06 -5.78 16.34
C THR A 10 0.93 -6.23 15.41
N ILE A 11 1.27 -6.99 14.38
CA ILE A 11 0.31 -7.59 13.45
C ILE A 11 0.60 -9.08 13.30
N ASP A 12 -0.44 -9.87 13.11
CA ASP A 12 -0.29 -11.28 12.77
C ASP A 12 -0.14 -11.42 11.24
N ILE A 13 0.86 -12.20 10.81
CA ILE A 13 1.17 -12.44 9.40
C ILE A 13 1.18 -13.95 9.17
N GLU A 14 0.50 -14.39 8.10
CA GLU A 14 0.52 -15.78 7.68
C GLU A 14 1.97 -16.28 7.50
N PRO A 15 2.33 -17.50 8.00
CA PRO A 15 3.71 -17.97 7.99
C PRO A 15 4.37 -17.98 6.61
N ASP A 16 3.60 -18.31 5.57
CA ASP A 16 4.11 -18.34 4.21
C ASP A 16 4.28 -16.95 3.59
N LEU A 17 3.46 -15.99 4.01
CA LEU A 17 3.64 -14.59 3.62
C LEU A 17 4.89 -14.00 4.29
N TYR A 18 5.10 -14.27 5.58
CA TYR A 18 6.29 -13.81 6.30
C TYR A 18 7.60 -14.32 5.66
N LYS A 19 7.64 -15.57 5.19
CA LYS A 19 8.81 -16.11 4.44
C LYS A 19 9.08 -15.33 3.17
N LYS A 20 8.03 -15.02 2.39
CA LYS A 20 8.15 -14.25 1.15
C LYS A 20 8.63 -12.83 1.42
N LEU A 21 8.09 -12.18 2.46
CA LEU A 21 8.52 -10.84 2.90
C LEU A 21 9.98 -10.83 3.34
N THR A 22 10.41 -11.84 4.09
CA THR A 22 11.81 -11.96 4.53
C THR A 22 12.77 -12.13 3.35
N LEU A 23 12.38 -12.94 2.36
CA LEU A 23 13.17 -13.09 1.14
C LEU A 23 13.28 -11.77 0.38
N LYS A 24 12.18 -11.04 0.24
CA LYS A 24 12.15 -9.73 -0.41
C LYS A 24 13.00 -8.70 0.33
N ALA A 25 12.91 -8.66 1.66
CA ALA A 25 13.71 -7.80 2.53
C ALA A 25 15.22 -8.04 2.33
N ALA A 26 15.63 -9.31 2.27
CA ALA A 26 17.02 -9.67 2.01
C ALA A 26 17.50 -9.31 0.60
N GLN A 27 16.61 -9.34 -0.40
CA GLN A 27 16.93 -8.94 -1.77
C GLN A 27 17.12 -7.42 -1.91
N ASP A 28 16.32 -6.64 -1.17
CA ASP A 28 16.28 -5.18 -1.28
C ASP A 28 17.14 -4.46 -0.22
N ASP A 29 17.86 -5.22 0.62
CA ASP A 29 18.65 -4.72 1.75
C ASP A 29 17.85 -3.80 2.70
N CYS A 30 16.61 -4.18 2.98
CA CYS A 30 15.69 -3.43 3.84
C CYS A 30 15.07 -4.32 4.91
N SER A 31 14.30 -3.75 5.84
CA SER A 31 13.58 -4.54 6.83
C SER A 31 12.20 -4.96 6.34
N VAL A 32 11.66 -6.04 6.92
CA VAL A 32 10.26 -6.44 6.70
C VAL A 32 9.29 -5.33 7.09
N SER A 33 9.62 -4.55 8.14
CA SER A 33 8.79 -3.41 8.54
C SER A 33 8.76 -2.31 7.50
N ASP A 34 9.87 -2.07 6.79
CA ASP A 34 9.92 -1.06 5.72
C ASP A 34 9.04 -1.48 4.55
N ILE A 35 9.14 -2.75 4.12
CA ILE A 35 8.27 -3.30 3.05
C ILE A 35 6.79 -3.16 3.42
N VAL A 36 6.42 -3.52 4.67
CA VAL A 36 5.02 -3.41 5.12
C VAL A 36 4.58 -1.95 5.19
N HIS A 37 5.45 -1.04 5.66
CA HIS A 37 5.16 0.38 5.72
C HIS A 37 4.86 0.94 4.33
N GLU A 38 5.76 0.71 3.37
CA GLU A 38 5.61 1.18 1.98
C GLU A 38 4.37 0.57 1.31
N ALA A 39 4.12 -0.73 1.49
CA ALA A 39 2.95 -1.39 0.91
C ALA A 39 1.63 -0.76 1.41
N VAL A 40 1.55 -0.43 2.71
CA VAL A 40 0.37 0.24 3.28
C VAL A 40 0.23 1.67 2.74
N TYR A 41 1.34 2.40 2.60
CA TYR A 41 1.31 3.75 2.01
C TYR A 41 0.82 3.73 0.55
N LEU A 42 1.34 2.80 -0.25
CA LEU A 42 0.93 2.66 -1.65
C LEU A 42 -0.55 2.31 -1.77
N LEU A 43 -1.04 1.35 -0.97
CA LEU A 43 -2.45 0.97 -0.97
C LEU A 43 -3.37 2.16 -0.63
N LEU A 44 -3.00 2.94 0.41
CA LEU A 44 -3.77 4.12 0.80
C LEU A 44 -3.71 5.26 -0.22
N ALA A 45 -2.59 5.40 -0.93
CA ALA A 45 -2.45 6.38 -2.00
C ALA A 45 -3.30 6.02 -3.20
N GLU A 46 -3.29 4.75 -3.61
CA GLU A 46 -4.14 4.22 -4.70
C GLU A 46 -5.62 4.44 -4.39
N ASP A 47 -6.08 4.07 -3.19
CA ASP A 47 -7.46 4.33 -2.76
C ASP A 47 -7.83 5.82 -2.83
N ALA A 48 -6.90 6.72 -2.46
CA ALA A 48 -7.13 8.15 -2.49
C ALA A 48 -7.18 8.71 -3.92
N GLU A 49 -6.33 8.21 -4.81
CA GLU A 49 -6.34 8.54 -6.24
C GLU A 49 -7.64 8.07 -6.89
N ASP A 50 -8.07 6.83 -6.63
CA ASP A 50 -9.33 6.29 -7.15
C ASP A 50 -10.55 7.13 -6.72
N ILE A 51 -10.60 7.56 -5.46
CA ILE A 51 -11.66 8.44 -4.96
C ILE A 51 -11.63 9.79 -5.66
N ALA A 52 -10.45 10.39 -5.82
CA ALA A 52 -10.29 11.68 -6.47
C ALA A 52 -10.69 11.63 -7.95
N ASP A 53 -10.31 10.56 -8.66
CA ASP A 53 -10.70 10.31 -10.04
C ASP A 53 -12.22 10.12 -10.16
N PHE A 54 -12.84 9.38 -9.24
CA PHE A 54 -14.29 9.24 -9.22
C PHE A 54 -15.00 10.59 -9.04
N ASP A 55 -14.52 11.43 -8.12
CA ASP A 55 -15.07 12.76 -7.88
C ASP A 55 -14.87 13.70 -9.08
N ALA A 56 -13.70 13.67 -9.72
CA ALA A 56 -13.39 14.48 -10.90
C ALA A 56 -14.30 14.12 -12.09
N ARG A 57 -14.70 12.85 -12.19
CA ARG A 57 -15.54 12.31 -13.26
C ARG A 57 -17.03 12.34 -12.94
N ARG A 58 -17.42 12.86 -11.77
CA ARG A 58 -18.83 12.85 -11.31
C ARG A 58 -19.80 13.52 -12.28
N ASP A 59 -19.35 14.55 -12.99
CA ASP A 59 -20.17 15.31 -13.93
C ASP A 59 -20.00 14.81 -15.39
N GLU A 60 -19.20 13.75 -15.62
CA GLU A 60 -19.11 13.12 -16.94
C GLU A 60 -20.42 12.39 -17.28
N PRO A 61 -20.94 12.54 -18.51
CA PRO A 61 -22.09 11.78 -18.95
C PRO A 61 -21.75 10.29 -18.96
N SER A 62 -22.61 9.46 -18.36
CA SER A 62 -22.44 8.00 -18.39
C SER A 62 -22.49 7.51 -19.83
N THR A 63 -21.39 6.97 -20.33
CA THR A 63 -21.37 6.26 -21.60
C THR A 63 -21.81 4.82 -21.38
N ASP A 64 -22.83 4.37 -22.13
CA ASP A 64 -23.16 2.94 -22.21
C ASP A 64 -21.93 2.15 -22.68
N ILE A 65 -21.50 1.19 -21.87
CA ILE A 65 -20.45 0.24 -22.25
C ILE A 65 -21.12 -0.76 -23.20
N GLU A 66 -21.09 -0.48 -24.50
CA GLU A 66 -21.55 -1.44 -25.50
C GLU A 66 -20.59 -2.65 -25.52
N LEU A 67 -21.13 -3.83 -25.21
CA LEU A 67 -20.49 -5.14 -25.32
C LEU A 67 -20.83 -5.80 -26.65
#